data_AF-A0A3N5NXW7-F1
#
_entry.id   AF-A0A3N5NXW7-F1
#
_cell.length_a   1.000
_cell.length_b   1.000
_cell.length_c   1.000
_cell.angle_alpha   90.00
_cell.angle_beta   90.00
_cell.angle_gamma   90.00
#
_symmetry.space_group_name_H-M   'P 1'
#
loop_
_entity.id
_entity.type
_entity.pdbx_description
1 polymer ?
#
loop_
_entity_poly.entity_id
_entity_poly.type
_entity_poly.pdbx_seq_one_letter_code
_entity_poly.pdbx_strand_id
1 'polypeptide(L)'
;MTMKTGETFPLAWEQVLWTSSPSFPVSLARPRMQYAFTDFRLVVRRRNRTIHELALDDIDGVRLSQSWWQRASGTSTVQIFSRRDARVLELANIRHGPQLALILQLRATELFGDDTRNLDADFFRSALGPGAPSILRPHQGLLLAATVMFAVLFGVIGLARNTTLPPVVYASDDPIAPGGQRRSTEEIAAFMEREVMPFARRVLAPLTGGAESVTCETCHGDDAVQRHWKMPGVRALPEPELRLAGLERARLWLDPQMRNAVYGYLAEENNQSIAAYMRQVVMPGMARLMNRPAYDFAKSYGYNRSRAAVGCYHCHLVE
;
A
#
# COMPACT_ATOMS: atom_id res chain seq x y z
N MET A 1 -5.21 29.94 13.13
CA MET A 1 -4.54 28.87 12.39
C MET A 1 -5.23 28.72 11.04
N THR A 2 -4.64 29.31 10.01
CA THR A 2 -5.26 29.54 8.70
C THR A 2 -4.90 28.35 7.81
N MET A 3 -5.77 27.34 7.70
CA MET A 3 -5.59 26.25 6.74
C MET A 3 -5.66 26.81 5.31
N LYS A 4 -4.50 27.06 4.71
CA LYS A 4 -4.32 27.49 3.31
C LYS A 4 -3.19 26.70 2.66
N THR A 5 -3.56 25.62 1.99
CA THR A 5 -3.44 25.38 0.54
C THR A 5 -4.12 24.05 0.31
N GLY A 6 -5.07 23.99 -0.63
CA GLY A 6 -5.80 22.75 -0.88
C GLY A 6 -4.81 21.67 -1.27
N GLU A 7 -4.66 20.65 -0.43
CA GLU A 7 -3.88 19.47 -0.78
C GLU A 7 -4.32 18.99 -2.16
N THR A 8 -3.38 18.99 -3.08
CA THR A 8 -3.59 18.45 -4.43
C THR A 8 -3.86 16.96 -4.25
N PHE A 9 -5.11 16.58 -4.44
CA PHE A 9 -5.50 15.19 -4.62
C PHE A 9 -5.37 14.81 -6.11
N PRO A 10 -4.80 13.64 -6.44
CA PRO A 10 -4.10 12.74 -5.51
C PRO A 10 -2.77 13.35 -5.04
N LEU A 11 -2.26 12.92 -3.88
CA LEU A 11 -0.89 13.28 -3.51
C LEU A 11 0.06 12.75 -4.58
N ALA A 12 1.20 13.40 -4.78
CA ALA A 12 2.13 13.07 -5.87
C ALA A 12 2.66 11.63 -5.85
N TRP A 13 2.53 10.93 -4.73
CA TRP A 13 2.97 9.55 -4.52
C TRP A 13 1.82 8.54 -4.42
N GLU A 14 0.56 8.99 -4.42
CA GLU A 14 -0.61 8.12 -4.38
C GLU A 14 -0.97 7.62 -5.78
N GLN A 15 -1.26 6.33 -5.88
CA GLN A 15 -1.84 5.78 -7.09
C GLN A 15 -3.36 5.77 -6.97
N VAL A 16 -4.03 6.48 -7.87
CA VAL A 16 -5.50 6.40 -7.98
C VAL A 16 -5.87 5.08 -8.65
N LEU A 17 -6.51 4.18 -7.90
CA LEU A 17 -6.92 2.86 -8.36
C LEU A 17 -8.32 2.88 -8.96
N TRP A 18 -9.20 3.73 -8.44
CA TRP A 18 -10.57 3.89 -8.94
C TRP A 18 -11.12 5.28 -8.66
N THR A 19 -11.94 5.78 -9.58
CA THR A 19 -12.71 7.02 -9.40
C THR A 19 -14.14 6.83 -9.88
N SER A 20 -15.08 7.48 -9.20
CA SER A 20 -16.48 7.52 -9.63
C SER A 20 -17.15 8.81 -9.17
N SER A 21 -18.41 8.96 -9.58
CA SER A 21 -19.28 10.04 -9.15
C SER A 21 -20.69 9.49 -8.93
N PRO A 22 -21.51 10.15 -8.08
CA PRO A 22 -22.89 9.73 -7.92
C PRO A 22 -23.59 9.74 -9.28
N SER A 23 -24.33 8.68 -9.59
CA SER A 23 -25.20 8.65 -10.77
C SER A 23 -26.48 9.46 -10.55
N PHE A 24 -27.23 9.72 -11.61
CA PHE A 24 -28.56 10.30 -11.53
C PHE A 24 -29.50 9.43 -10.63
N PRO A 25 -30.39 10.03 -9.82
CA PRO A 25 -30.63 11.47 -9.66
C PRO A 25 -29.73 12.14 -8.60
N VAL A 26 -28.96 11.37 -7.83
CA VAL A 26 -28.13 11.89 -6.73
C VAL A 26 -27.10 12.92 -7.22
N SER A 27 -26.62 12.78 -8.45
CA SER A 27 -25.75 13.79 -9.09
C SER A 27 -26.35 15.20 -9.12
N LEU A 28 -27.68 15.34 -9.17
CA LEU A 28 -28.36 16.64 -9.14
C LEU A 28 -28.31 17.29 -7.75
N ALA A 29 -28.53 16.50 -6.70
CA ALA A 29 -28.51 16.96 -5.31
C ALA A 29 -27.08 17.17 -4.78
N ARG A 30 -26.12 16.39 -5.30
CA ARG A 30 -24.69 16.42 -4.91
C ARG A 30 -23.80 16.76 -6.11
N PRO A 31 -23.95 17.95 -6.73
CA PRO A 31 -23.21 18.28 -7.93
C PRO A 31 -21.71 18.35 -7.67
N ARG A 32 -20.94 17.83 -8.62
CA ARG A 32 -19.46 17.79 -8.59
C ARG A 32 -18.90 17.01 -7.41
N MET A 33 -19.66 16.05 -6.88
CA MET A 33 -19.14 15.07 -5.93
C MET A 33 -18.38 13.98 -6.71
N GLN A 34 -17.21 13.61 -6.20
CA GLN A 34 -16.39 12.53 -6.74
C GLN A 34 -15.95 11.62 -5.60
N TYR A 35 -15.84 10.35 -5.89
CA TYR A 35 -15.29 9.34 -5.01
C TYR A 35 -14.00 8.86 -5.64
N ALA A 36 -12.95 8.70 -4.85
CA ALA A 36 -11.73 8.07 -5.33
C ALA A 36 -11.19 7.09 -4.29
N PHE A 37 -10.59 6.03 -4.81
CA PHE A 37 -9.93 4.97 -4.05
C PHE A 37 -8.47 4.97 -4.49
N THR A 38 -7.56 5.15 -3.53
CA THR A 38 -6.12 5.07 -3.75
C THR A 38 -5.56 3.78 -3.16
N ASP A 39 -4.26 3.58 -3.31
CA ASP A 39 -3.52 2.52 -2.62
C ASP A 39 -3.52 2.67 -1.08
N PHE A 40 -3.93 3.83 -0.54
CA PHE A 40 -3.90 4.12 0.90
C PHE A 40 -5.23 4.55 1.53
N ARG A 41 -6.15 5.14 0.75
CA ARG A 41 -7.37 5.74 1.31
C ARG A 41 -8.53 5.82 0.33
N LEU A 42 -9.72 5.89 0.93
CA LEU A 42 -10.94 6.36 0.30
C LEU A 42 -11.07 7.86 0.50
N VAL A 43 -11.33 8.60 -0.57
CA VAL A 43 -11.64 10.03 -0.49
C VAL A 43 -12.99 10.33 -1.13
N VAL A 44 -13.74 11.23 -0.50
CA VAL A 44 -14.90 11.89 -1.09
C VAL A 44 -14.53 13.33 -1.30
N ARG A 45 -14.68 13.79 -2.55
CA ARG A 45 -14.35 15.13 -3.00
C ARG A 45 -15.59 15.85 -3.44
N ARG A 46 -15.60 17.17 -3.25
CA ARG A 46 -16.58 18.07 -3.86
C ARG A 46 -15.84 19.22 -4.51
N ARG A 47 -15.97 19.34 -5.83
CA ARG A 47 -15.11 20.24 -6.63
C ARG A 47 -13.63 19.85 -6.45
N ASN A 48 -12.80 20.75 -5.93
CA ASN A 48 -11.36 20.53 -5.71
C ASN A 48 -11.01 20.41 -4.23
N ARG A 49 -11.95 20.02 -3.36
CA ARG A 49 -11.71 19.84 -1.93
C ARG A 49 -12.10 18.44 -1.50
N THR A 50 -11.21 17.80 -0.75
CA THR A 50 -11.54 16.58 0.01
C THR A 50 -12.47 16.97 1.15
N ILE A 51 -13.65 16.35 1.19
CA ILE A 51 -14.65 16.59 2.24
C ILE A 51 -14.66 15.48 3.27
N HIS A 52 -14.33 14.26 2.85
CA HIS A 52 -14.14 13.11 3.73
C HIS A 52 -12.99 12.27 3.23
N GLU A 53 -12.32 11.65 4.18
CA GLU A 53 -11.19 10.77 3.97
C GLU A 53 -11.28 9.63 4.96
N LEU A 54 -10.93 8.43 4.51
CA LEU A 54 -10.87 7.24 5.33
C LEU A 54 -9.68 6.39 4.87
N ALA A 55 -8.69 6.21 5.73
CA ALA A 55 -7.59 5.28 5.48
C ALA A 55 -8.15 3.85 5.33
N LEU A 56 -7.54 3.04 4.47
CA LEU A 56 -8.05 1.68 4.22
C LEU A 56 -7.97 0.79 5.46
N ASP A 57 -6.93 0.96 6.27
CA ASP A 57 -6.74 0.22 7.53
C ASP A 57 -7.73 0.66 8.63
N ASP A 58 -8.43 1.80 8.44
CA ASP A 58 -9.46 2.31 9.35
C ASP A 58 -10.88 1.79 8.99
N ILE A 59 -11.03 0.94 7.98
CA ILE A 59 -12.33 0.37 7.63
C ILE A 59 -12.70 -0.72 8.63
N ASP A 60 -13.78 -0.50 9.38
CA ASP A 60 -14.35 -1.46 10.32
C ASP A 60 -15.29 -2.45 9.65
N GLY A 61 -16.10 -1.94 8.72
CA GLY A 61 -17.07 -2.74 8.00
C GLY A 61 -17.64 -2.03 6.79
N VAL A 62 -18.23 -2.80 5.89
CA VAL A 62 -18.82 -2.30 4.66
C VAL A 62 -20.24 -2.84 4.53
N ARG A 63 -21.18 -1.94 4.25
CA ARG A 63 -22.58 -2.30 4.05
C ARG A 63 -23.05 -1.79 2.70
N LEU A 64 -23.65 -2.68 1.94
CA LEU A 64 -24.29 -2.38 0.68
C LEU A 64 -25.78 -2.15 0.91
N SER A 65 -26.32 -1.06 0.37
CA SER A 65 -27.76 -0.84 0.30
C SER A 65 -28.18 -0.49 -1.12
N GLN A 66 -29.39 -0.91 -1.49
CA GLN A 66 -29.92 -0.68 -2.82
C GLN A 66 -31.43 -0.47 -2.75
N SER A 67 -31.89 0.73 -3.12
CA SER A 67 -33.31 1.01 -3.29
C SER A 67 -33.87 0.33 -4.54
N TRP A 68 -35.20 0.37 -4.71
CA TRP A 68 -35.85 -0.14 -5.92
C TRP A 68 -35.40 0.61 -7.20
N TRP A 69 -35.23 1.93 -7.13
CA TRP A 69 -34.81 2.72 -8.29
C TRP A 69 -33.33 2.51 -8.59
N GLN A 70 -32.49 2.32 -7.56
CA GLN A 70 -31.08 1.96 -7.70
C GLN A 70 -30.91 0.60 -8.39
N ARG A 71 -31.80 -0.36 -8.09
CA ARG A 71 -31.87 -1.64 -8.82
C ARG A 71 -32.18 -1.42 -10.29
N ALA A 72 -33.18 -0.60 -10.62
CA ALA A 72 -33.53 -0.30 -12.00
C ALA A 72 -32.40 0.42 -12.75
N SER A 73 -31.66 1.32 -12.10
CA SER A 73 -30.53 2.05 -12.70
C SER A 73 -29.20 1.31 -12.65
N GLY A 74 -29.14 0.11 -12.06
CA GLY A 74 -27.88 -0.64 -11.90
C GLY A 74 -26.86 0.07 -11.00
N THR A 75 -27.32 0.83 -10.01
CA THR A 75 -26.49 1.53 -9.04
C THR A 75 -26.73 1.01 -7.64
N SER A 76 -25.89 1.37 -6.67
CA SER A 76 -26.11 1.09 -5.26
C SER A 76 -25.43 2.13 -4.38
N THR A 77 -25.71 2.09 -3.08
CA THR A 77 -25.01 2.89 -2.08
C THR A 77 -24.12 1.98 -1.25
N VAL A 78 -22.87 2.39 -1.06
CA VAL A 78 -21.91 1.69 -0.19
C VAL A 78 -21.64 2.57 1.02
N GLN A 79 -21.89 2.01 2.20
CA GLN A 79 -21.62 2.63 3.49
C GLN A 79 -20.39 1.98 4.09
N ILE A 80 -19.36 2.75 4.34
CA ILE A 80 -18.11 2.29 4.96
C ILE A 80 -18.07 2.84 6.38
N PHE A 81 -17.95 1.96 7.36
CA PHE A 81 -17.88 2.32 8.78
C PHE A 81 -16.41 2.49 9.17
N SER A 82 -16.08 3.63 9.77
CA SER A 82 -14.74 3.88 10.30
C SER A 82 -14.57 3.27 11.68
N ARG A 83 -13.46 2.57 11.89
CA ARG A 83 -13.02 2.04 13.17
C ARG A 83 -12.59 3.14 14.14
N ARG A 84 -12.09 4.27 13.61
CA ARG A 84 -11.44 5.32 14.40
C ARG A 84 -12.42 6.27 15.07
N ASP A 85 -13.44 6.72 14.34
CA ASP A 85 -14.32 7.80 14.79
C ASP A 85 -15.81 7.46 14.70
N ALA A 86 -16.14 6.18 14.46
CA ALA A 86 -17.50 5.68 14.26
C ALA A 86 -18.29 6.42 13.16
N ARG A 87 -17.61 7.18 12.29
CA ARG A 87 -18.26 7.85 11.17
C ARG A 87 -18.56 6.86 10.06
N VAL A 88 -19.59 7.19 9.30
CA VAL A 88 -19.98 6.45 8.11
C VAL A 88 -19.63 7.29 6.89
N LEU A 89 -18.73 6.76 6.06
CA LEU A 89 -18.46 7.27 4.74
C LEU A 89 -19.46 6.69 3.75
N GLU A 90 -20.27 7.53 3.12
CA GLU A 90 -21.29 7.10 2.17
C GLU A 90 -20.87 7.38 0.72
N LEU A 91 -20.73 6.31 -0.08
CA LEU A 91 -20.57 6.37 -1.53
C LEU A 91 -21.93 6.12 -2.16
N ALA A 92 -22.70 7.20 -2.30
CA ALA A 92 -24.06 7.13 -2.81
C ALA A 92 -24.10 6.94 -4.33
N ASN A 93 -24.98 6.03 -4.75
CA ASN A 93 -25.44 5.90 -6.12
C ASN A 93 -24.34 5.60 -7.14
N ILE A 94 -23.43 4.70 -6.77
CA ILE A 94 -22.31 4.27 -7.59
C ILE A 94 -22.69 3.09 -8.49
N ARG A 95 -22.13 3.06 -9.69
CA ARG A 95 -22.12 1.85 -10.52
C ARG A 95 -21.12 0.85 -9.94
N HIS A 96 -21.39 -0.44 -10.09
CA HIS A 96 -20.54 -1.51 -9.55
C HIS A 96 -20.38 -1.48 -8.02
N GLY A 97 -21.35 -0.91 -7.29
CA GLY A 97 -21.23 -0.82 -5.84
C GLY A 97 -21.21 -2.17 -5.11
N PRO A 98 -21.82 -3.27 -5.59
CA PRO A 98 -21.59 -4.60 -5.00
C PRO A 98 -20.13 -5.05 -5.10
N GLN A 99 -19.50 -4.86 -6.27
CA GLN A 99 -18.09 -5.16 -6.49
C GLN A 99 -17.22 -4.31 -5.58
N LEU A 100 -17.48 -3.00 -5.50
CA LEU A 100 -16.73 -2.12 -4.62
C LEU A 100 -16.91 -2.51 -3.15
N ALA A 101 -18.14 -2.79 -2.72
CA ALA A 101 -18.42 -3.22 -1.36
C ALA A 101 -17.68 -4.52 -1.01
N LEU A 102 -17.66 -5.48 -1.95
CA LEU A 102 -16.89 -6.70 -1.79
C LEU A 102 -15.40 -6.39 -1.67
N ILE A 103 -14.83 -5.60 -2.58
CA ILE A 103 -13.40 -5.22 -2.55
C ILE A 103 -13.04 -4.56 -1.21
N LEU A 104 -13.86 -3.62 -0.75
CA LEU A 104 -13.65 -2.94 0.52
C LEU A 104 -13.83 -3.88 1.72
N GLN A 105 -14.79 -4.81 1.65
CA GLN A 105 -14.99 -5.82 2.69
C GLN A 105 -13.80 -6.77 2.74
N LEU A 106 -13.30 -7.26 1.59
CA LEU A 106 -12.11 -8.09 1.49
C LEU A 106 -10.89 -7.35 2.07
N ARG A 107 -10.79 -6.04 1.83
CA ARG A 107 -9.75 -5.19 2.43
C ARG A 107 -9.90 -5.04 3.94
N ALA A 108 -11.13 -4.91 4.45
CA ALA A 108 -11.43 -4.74 5.87
C ALA A 108 -11.31 -6.04 6.68
N THR A 109 -11.66 -7.18 6.07
CA THR A 109 -11.53 -8.50 6.69
C THR A 109 -10.14 -9.05 6.43
N GLU A 110 -9.33 -9.14 7.49
CA GLU A 110 -7.96 -9.68 7.52
C GLU A 110 -7.83 -11.16 7.08
N LEU A 111 -8.93 -11.78 6.63
CA LEU A 111 -9.02 -13.14 6.07
C LEU A 111 -8.05 -13.41 4.92
N PHE A 112 -7.41 -12.38 4.36
CA PHE A 112 -6.42 -12.49 3.30
C PHE A 112 -4.98 -12.18 3.70
N GLY A 113 -4.71 -11.88 4.98
CA GLY A 113 -3.37 -11.46 5.41
C GLY A 113 -2.77 -10.38 4.49
N ASP A 114 -1.44 -10.27 4.51
CA ASP A 114 -0.66 -9.35 3.70
C ASP A 114 -1.02 -9.29 2.19
N ASP A 115 -1.71 -10.30 1.63
CA ASP A 115 -2.02 -10.41 0.21
C ASP A 115 -3.24 -9.62 -0.26
N THR A 116 -4.16 -9.15 0.60
CA THR A 116 -5.20 -8.21 0.13
C THR A 116 -4.62 -6.88 -0.30
N ARG A 117 -3.40 -6.54 0.13
CA ARG A 117 -2.67 -5.37 -0.37
C ARG A 117 -2.34 -5.48 -1.86
N ASN A 118 -2.22 -6.71 -2.37
CA ASN A 118 -1.97 -7.02 -3.78
C ASN A 118 -3.16 -6.88 -4.73
N LEU A 119 -4.31 -6.29 -4.35
CA LEU A 119 -5.30 -5.88 -5.35
C LEU A 119 -4.66 -4.76 -6.19
N ASP A 120 -4.02 -5.13 -7.29
CA ASP A 120 -3.31 -4.20 -8.15
C ASP A 120 -4.29 -3.35 -8.96
N ALA A 121 -3.83 -2.22 -9.50
CA ALA A 121 -4.61 -1.34 -10.35
C ALA A 121 -5.35 -2.08 -11.49
N ASP A 122 -4.79 -3.14 -12.06
CA ASP A 122 -5.41 -4.01 -13.07
C ASP A 122 -6.61 -4.80 -12.54
N PHE A 123 -6.52 -5.26 -11.29
CA PHE A 123 -7.68 -5.86 -10.62
C PHE A 123 -8.80 -4.83 -10.45
N PHE A 124 -8.48 -3.61 -9.98
CA PHE A 124 -9.49 -2.54 -9.87
C PHE A 124 -10.07 -2.14 -11.23
N ARG A 125 -9.24 -2.05 -12.26
CA ARG A 125 -9.66 -1.74 -13.63
C ARG A 125 -10.56 -2.83 -14.21
N SER A 126 -10.25 -4.10 -13.98
CA SER A 126 -11.07 -5.22 -14.48
C SER A 126 -12.37 -5.40 -13.69
N ALA A 127 -12.34 -5.19 -12.37
CA ALA A 127 -13.50 -5.39 -11.49
C ALA A 127 -14.46 -4.19 -11.43
N LEU A 128 -13.96 -2.97 -11.60
CA LEU A 128 -14.73 -1.72 -11.45
C LEU A 128 -14.68 -0.80 -12.68
N GLY A 129 -13.90 -1.15 -13.71
CA GLY A 129 -13.75 -0.32 -14.91
C GLY A 129 -14.94 -0.41 -15.88
N PRO A 130 -14.94 0.44 -16.91
CA PRO A 130 -15.96 0.41 -17.94
C PRO A 130 -16.06 -0.97 -18.60
N GLY A 131 -17.25 -1.58 -18.56
CA GLY A 131 -17.48 -2.91 -19.12
C GLY A 131 -17.27 -4.08 -18.14
N ALA A 132 -16.89 -3.80 -16.89
CA ALA A 132 -16.80 -4.83 -15.85
C ALA A 132 -18.16 -5.56 -15.69
N PRO A 133 -18.16 -6.91 -15.60
CA PRO A 133 -19.39 -7.66 -15.43
C PRO A 133 -20.11 -7.26 -14.13
N SER A 134 -21.41 -7.00 -14.23
CA SER A 134 -22.24 -6.75 -13.05
C SER A 134 -22.49 -8.06 -12.32
N ILE A 135 -22.03 -8.19 -11.07
CA ILE A 135 -22.34 -9.34 -10.19
C ILE A 135 -23.87 -9.47 -9.99
N LEU A 136 -24.60 -8.35 -10.07
CA LEU A 136 -26.04 -8.31 -10.01
C LEU A 136 -26.62 -8.14 -11.43
N ARG A 137 -26.59 -9.21 -12.22
CA ARG A 137 -27.64 -9.46 -13.22
C ARG A 137 -28.63 -10.46 -12.63
N PRO A 138 -29.95 -10.27 -12.79
CA PRO A 138 -30.95 -11.09 -12.12
C PRO A 138 -31.05 -12.46 -12.80
N HIS A 139 -30.18 -13.39 -12.42
CA HIS A 139 -30.49 -14.82 -12.48
C HIS A 139 -30.39 -15.36 -11.07
N GLN A 140 -31.55 -15.49 -10.42
CA GLN A 140 -31.71 -15.83 -8.99
C GLN A 140 -31.06 -17.17 -8.58
N GLY A 141 -30.63 -18.02 -9.54
CA GLY A 141 -29.90 -19.26 -9.27
C GLY A 141 -28.40 -19.11 -8.96
N LEU A 142 -27.78 -17.95 -9.25
CA LEU A 142 -26.31 -17.79 -9.17
C LEU A 142 -25.78 -17.33 -7.81
N LEU A 143 -26.60 -16.70 -6.97
CA LEU A 143 -26.16 -16.14 -5.69
C LEU A 143 -25.76 -17.21 -4.64
N LEU A 144 -26.49 -18.33 -4.59
CA LEU A 144 -26.18 -19.44 -3.68
C LEU A 144 -24.92 -20.21 -4.12
N ALA A 145 -24.77 -20.47 -5.42
CA ALA A 145 -23.58 -21.12 -5.97
C ALA A 145 -22.32 -20.26 -5.80
N ALA A 146 -22.43 -18.95 -6.03
CA ALA A 146 -21.31 -18.02 -5.84
C ALA A 146 -20.86 -17.98 -4.38
N THR A 147 -21.79 -17.94 -3.41
CA THR A 147 -21.45 -17.86 -1.98
C THR A 147 -20.80 -19.15 -1.47
N VAL A 148 -21.30 -20.32 -1.89
CA VAL A 148 -20.72 -21.63 -1.52
C VAL A 148 -19.35 -21.83 -2.16
N MET A 149 -19.20 -21.50 -3.45
CA MET A 149 -17.92 -21.55 -4.13
C MET A 149 -16.91 -20.58 -3.48
N PHE A 150 -17.37 -19.41 -3.03
CA PHE A 150 -16.55 -18.47 -2.26
C PHE A 150 -16.10 -19.09 -0.93
N ALA A 151 -17.02 -19.63 -0.13
CA ALA A 151 -16.66 -20.26 1.15
C ALA A 151 -15.67 -21.43 0.99
N VAL A 152 -15.82 -22.25 -0.06
CA VAL A 152 -14.90 -23.37 -0.37
C VAL A 152 -13.53 -22.86 -0.82
N LEU A 153 -13.49 -21.87 -1.73
CA LEU A 153 -12.24 -21.28 -2.19
C LEU A 153 -11.46 -20.65 -1.01
N PHE A 154 -12.18 -20.02 -0.07
CA PHE A 154 -11.60 -19.42 1.13
C PHE A 154 -11.09 -20.46 2.12
N GLY A 155 -11.82 -21.56 2.33
CA GLY A 155 -11.35 -22.67 3.16
C GLY A 155 -10.06 -23.29 2.61
N VAL A 156 -9.96 -23.47 1.29
CA VAL A 156 -8.77 -24.05 0.64
C VAL A 156 -7.57 -23.10 0.68
N ILE A 157 -7.77 -21.79 0.42
CA ILE A 157 -6.69 -20.79 0.48
C ILE A 157 -6.20 -20.59 1.93
N GLY A 158 -7.11 -20.62 2.92
CA GLY A 158 -6.74 -20.56 4.33
C GLY A 158 -5.88 -21.74 4.77
N LEU A 159 -6.21 -22.96 4.33
CA LEU A 159 -5.43 -24.16 4.63
C LEU A 159 -4.07 -24.18 3.91
N ALA A 160 -4.00 -23.66 2.69
CA ALA A 160 -2.77 -23.58 1.90
C ALA A 160 -1.76 -22.55 2.44
N ARG A 161 -2.20 -21.56 3.23
CA ARG A 161 -1.38 -20.43 3.70
C ARG A 161 -0.69 -20.62 5.06
N ASN A 162 -0.80 -21.79 5.67
CA ASN A 162 0.13 -22.21 6.73
C ASN A 162 1.53 -22.58 6.19
N THR A 163 1.83 -22.18 4.96
CA THR A 163 3.06 -22.54 4.25
C THR A 163 3.99 -21.35 4.18
N THR A 164 5.25 -21.64 4.51
CA THR A 164 6.47 -20.84 4.40
C THR A 164 6.43 -19.69 3.38
N LEU A 165 6.95 -18.51 3.76
CA LEU A 165 7.13 -17.36 2.86
C LEU A 165 7.74 -17.82 1.51
N PRO A 166 7.29 -17.26 0.37
CA PRO A 166 7.82 -17.63 -0.93
C PRO A 166 9.36 -17.53 -0.96
N PRO A 167 10.05 -18.43 -1.69
CA PRO A 167 11.48 -18.35 -1.85
C PRO A 167 11.87 -17.03 -2.53
N VAL A 168 13.07 -16.53 -2.20
CA VAL A 168 13.61 -15.32 -2.80
C VAL A 168 14.20 -15.66 -4.17
N VAL A 169 13.74 -14.96 -5.21
CA VAL A 169 14.29 -15.06 -6.57
C VAL A 169 15.32 -13.95 -6.76
N TYR A 170 16.58 -14.34 -6.93
CA TYR A 170 17.70 -13.43 -7.21
C TYR A 170 17.99 -13.38 -8.70
N ALA A 171 18.34 -12.19 -9.20
CA ALA A 171 18.81 -12.03 -10.57
C ALA A 171 20.17 -12.71 -10.75
N SER A 172 20.45 -13.22 -11.95
CA SER A 172 21.74 -13.85 -12.27
C SER A 172 22.91 -12.85 -12.22
N ASP A 173 22.62 -11.58 -12.42
CA ASP A 173 23.55 -10.44 -12.44
C ASP A 173 23.41 -9.54 -11.20
N ASP A 174 22.80 -10.06 -10.13
CA ASP A 174 22.73 -9.38 -8.84
C ASP A 174 24.16 -9.08 -8.33
N PRO A 175 24.50 -7.82 -7.97
CA PRO A 175 25.85 -7.47 -7.57
C PRO A 175 26.25 -8.00 -6.18
N ILE A 176 25.29 -8.50 -5.40
CA ILE A 176 25.50 -9.02 -4.04
C ILE A 176 25.34 -10.53 -3.98
N ALA A 177 24.33 -11.08 -4.64
CA ALA A 177 23.98 -12.50 -4.59
C ALA A 177 23.58 -13.04 -5.97
N PRO A 178 24.49 -13.04 -6.96
CA PRO A 178 24.18 -13.51 -8.31
C PRO A 178 23.68 -14.96 -8.28
N GLY A 179 22.47 -15.19 -8.80
CA GLY A 179 21.83 -16.51 -8.75
C GLY A 179 21.57 -17.04 -7.32
N GLY A 180 21.56 -16.16 -6.32
CA GLY A 180 21.36 -16.50 -4.91
C GLY A 180 22.62 -16.86 -4.14
N GLN A 181 23.80 -16.87 -4.77
CA GLN A 181 25.07 -17.10 -4.08
C GLN A 181 25.67 -15.76 -3.65
N ARG A 182 25.70 -15.50 -2.35
CA ARG A 182 26.27 -14.26 -1.79
C ARG A 182 27.76 -14.17 -2.14
N ARG A 183 28.18 -13.03 -2.68
CA ARG A 183 29.60 -12.67 -2.89
C ARG A 183 30.34 -12.52 -1.57
N SER A 184 31.67 -12.50 -1.63
CA SER A 184 32.49 -12.22 -0.45
C SER A 184 32.21 -10.84 0.13
N THR A 185 32.48 -10.67 1.42
CA THR A 185 32.28 -9.39 2.10
C THR A 185 33.13 -8.28 1.45
N GLU A 186 34.35 -8.62 1.02
CA GLU A 186 35.29 -7.72 0.36
C GLU A 186 34.76 -7.25 -1.01
N GLU A 187 34.21 -8.17 -1.81
CA GLU A 187 33.60 -7.81 -3.10
C GLU A 187 32.35 -6.95 -2.93
N ILE A 188 31.53 -7.26 -1.92
CA ILE A 188 30.34 -6.46 -1.58
C ILE A 188 30.77 -5.06 -1.14
N ALA A 189 31.75 -4.94 -0.25
CA ALA A 189 32.26 -3.65 0.22
C ALA A 189 32.81 -2.82 -0.94
N ALA A 190 33.63 -3.41 -1.81
CA ALA A 190 34.17 -2.73 -2.99
C ALA A 190 33.07 -2.26 -3.96
N PHE A 191 31.99 -3.03 -4.14
CA PHE A 191 30.81 -2.60 -4.90
C PHE A 191 30.07 -1.44 -4.21
N MET A 192 29.88 -1.53 -2.89
CA MET A 192 29.23 -0.46 -2.12
C MET A 192 29.99 0.86 -2.23
N GLU A 193 31.31 0.83 -2.08
CA GLU A 193 32.15 2.02 -2.17
C GLU A 193 32.21 2.60 -3.58
N ARG A 194 32.30 1.74 -4.61
CA ARG A 194 32.48 2.18 -6.00
C ARG A 194 31.18 2.62 -6.68
N GLU A 195 30.07 1.92 -6.43
CA GLU A 195 28.82 2.13 -7.16
C GLU A 195 27.74 2.78 -6.30
N VAL A 196 27.54 2.25 -5.08
CA VAL A 196 26.42 2.65 -4.22
C VAL A 196 26.68 3.99 -3.54
N MET A 197 27.87 4.21 -2.95
CA MET A 197 28.19 5.43 -2.24
C MET A 197 28.19 6.68 -3.12
N PRO A 198 28.75 6.69 -4.35
CA PRO A 198 28.64 7.84 -5.24
C PRO A 198 27.19 8.18 -5.61
N PHE A 199 26.34 7.17 -5.79
CA PHE A 199 24.92 7.38 -5.96
C PHE A 199 24.26 7.93 -4.70
N ALA A 200 24.49 7.30 -3.55
CA ALA A 200 23.92 7.67 -2.26
C ALA A 200 24.27 9.13 -1.91
N ARG A 201 25.54 9.52 -2.03
CA ARG A 201 25.99 10.90 -1.82
C ARG A 201 25.24 11.89 -2.69
N ARG A 202 25.08 11.60 -3.98
CA ARG A 202 24.37 12.47 -4.92
C ARG A 202 22.88 12.59 -4.60
N VAL A 203 22.20 11.49 -4.27
CA VAL A 203 20.75 11.52 -4.07
C VAL A 203 20.34 11.87 -2.65
N LEU A 204 21.13 11.54 -1.63
CA LEU A 204 20.81 11.81 -0.22
C LEU A 204 21.40 13.15 0.28
N ALA A 205 22.30 13.79 -0.45
CA ALA A 205 22.83 15.11 -0.09
C ALA A 205 21.73 16.14 0.25
N PRO A 206 20.63 16.26 -0.51
CA PRO A 206 19.56 17.21 -0.18
C PRO A 206 18.87 16.91 1.16
N LEU A 207 18.91 15.65 1.62
CA LEU A 207 18.26 15.21 2.85
C LEU A 207 19.19 15.32 4.08
N THR A 208 20.51 15.26 3.86
CA THR A 208 21.53 15.14 4.91
C THR A 208 22.38 16.40 5.07
N GLY A 209 22.09 17.45 4.31
CA GLY A 209 22.81 18.72 4.36
C GLY A 209 24.11 18.74 3.55
N GLY A 210 24.38 17.73 2.72
CA GLY A 210 25.53 17.70 1.82
C GLY A 210 25.99 16.29 1.47
N ALA A 211 26.76 16.15 0.39
CA ALA A 211 27.31 14.87 -0.05
C ALA A 211 28.30 14.26 0.95
N GLU A 212 29.09 15.11 1.63
CA GLU A 212 30.08 14.70 2.63
C GLU A 212 29.42 14.15 3.91
N SER A 213 28.16 14.50 4.17
CA SER A 213 27.38 14.00 5.30
C SER A 213 26.83 12.59 5.09
N VAL A 214 26.92 12.04 3.86
CA VAL A 214 26.41 10.72 3.53
C VAL A 214 27.54 9.69 3.66
N THR A 215 27.45 8.87 4.70
CA THR A 215 28.36 7.77 5.00
C THR A 215 27.63 6.43 4.91
N CYS A 216 28.36 5.32 5.11
CA CYS A 216 27.73 4.00 5.20
C CYS A 216 26.78 3.95 6.42
N GLU A 217 27.16 4.56 7.54
CA GLU A 217 26.36 4.64 8.77
C GLU A 217 25.06 5.42 8.55
N THR A 218 25.01 6.40 7.64
CA THR A 218 23.75 7.08 7.26
C THR A 218 22.70 6.08 6.77
N CYS A 219 23.12 5.02 6.08
CA CYS A 219 22.23 3.99 5.53
C CYS A 219 22.05 2.81 6.49
N HIS A 220 23.09 2.47 7.26
CA HIS A 220 23.15 1.25 8.05
C HIS A 220 22.96 1.45 9.55
N GLY A 221 23.01 2.68 10.06
CA GLY A 221 23.06 3.02 11.49
C GLY A 221 24.49 3.07 12.04
N ASP A 222 24.66 3.77 13.18
CA ASP A 222 25.97 4.01 13.80
C ASP A 222 26.64 2.74 14.34
N ASP A 223 25.86 1.70 14.62
CA ASP A 223 26.32 0.39 15.10
C ASP A 223 26.56 -0.62 13.97
N ALA A 224 26.52 -0.19 12.71
CA ALA A 224 26.62 -1.07 11.55
C ALA A 224 27.88 -1.94 11.55
N VAL A 225 29.03 -1.38 11.89
CA VAL A 225 30.31 -2.12 11.98
C VAL A 225 30.22 -3.24 13.01
N GLN A 226 29.60 -2.98 14.17
CA GLN A 226 29.44 -3.96 15.25
C GLN A 226 28.51 -5.10 14.83
N ARG A 227 27.51 -4.79 14.00
CA ARG A 227 26.62 -5.79 13.39
C ARG A 227 27.19 -6.45 12.13
N HIS A 228 28.45 -6.21 11.78
CA HIS A 228 29.05 -6.66 10.53
C HIS A 228 28.20 -6.29 9.30
N TRP A 229 27.64 -5.08 9.32
CA TRP A 229 26.77 -4.52 8.29
C TRP A 229 25.46 -5.30 8.07
N LYS A 230 25.11 -6.23 8.98
CA LYS A 230 23.84 -6.96 8.95
C LYS A 230 22.70 -6.05 9.38
N MET A 231 21.76 -5.77 8.49
CA MET A 231 20.57 -4.99 8.85
C MET A 231 19.65 -5.81 9.76
N PRO A 232 19.09 -5.22 10.82
CA PRO A 232 18.04 -5.88 11.58
C PRO A 232 16.89 -6.19 10.62
N GLY A 233 16.37 -7.42 10.71
CA GLY A 233 15.11 -7.76 10.05
C GLY A 233 14.05 -6.76 10.50
N VAL A 234 13.15 -6.38 9.60
CA VAL A 234 12.19 -5.30 9.85
C VAL A 234 11.36 -5.54 11.10
N ARG A 235 11.05 -6.81 11.38
CA ARG A 235 10.34 -7.27 12.58
C ARG A 235 11.08 -6.97 13.89
N ALA A 236 12.41 -6.84 13.85
CA ALA A 236 13.28 -6.60 14.99
C ALA A 236 13.55 -5.11 15.28
N LEU A 237 13.05 -4.19 14.45
CA LEU A 237 13.20 -2.76 14.69
C LEU A 237 12.34 -2.32 15.89
N PRO A 238 12.85 -1.38 16.73
CA PRO A 238 12.10 -0.85 17.86
C PRO A 238 10.71 -0.37 17.42
N GLU A 239 9.69 -0.73 18.20
CA GLU A 239 8.35 -0.21 17.96
C GLU A 239 8.35 1.29 18.25
N PRO A 240 7.92 2.16 17.32
CA PRO A 240 7.84 3.58 17.60
C PRO A 240 6.84 3.83 18.75
N GLU A 241 7.19 4.72 19.69
CA GLU A 241 6.27 5.15 20.74
C GLU A 241 5.11 5.96 20.10
N LEU A 242 3.93 5.37 20.06
CA LEU A 242 2.72 6.00 19.53
C LEU A 242 2.06 6.86 20.62
N ARG A 243 1.92 8.17 20.36
CA ARG A 243 0.99 9.07 21.08
C ARG A 243 -0.08 9.66 20.15
N LEU A 244 -0.62 8.85 19.24
CA LEU A 244 -1.65 9.28 18.29
C LEU A 244 -2.90 8.38 18.35
N ALA A 245 -3.85 8.82 19.17
CA ALA A 245 -5.30 8.62 19.01
C ALA A 245 -5.78 7.22 18.55
N GLY A 246 -5.45 6.15 19.28
CA GLY A 246 -6.12 4.84 19.15
C GLY A 246 -5.46 3.81 18.21
N LEU A 247 -4.29 4.12 17.65
CA LEU A 247 -3.50 3.19 16.84
C LEU A 247 -2.76 2.11 17.65
N GLU A 248 -2.83 2.12 19.00
CA GLU A 248 -2.13 1.13 19.84
C GLU A 248 -2.62 -0.31 19.58
N ARG A 249 -3.81 -0.47 19.00
CA ARG A 249 -4.41 -1.78 18.63
C ARG A 249 -4.14 -2.23 17.20
N ALA A 250 -3.59 -1.36 16.33
CA ALA A 250 -3.19 -1.72 14.95
C ALA A 250 -1.90 -2.58 14.92
N ARG A 251 -1.31 -2.83 16.10
CA ARG A 251 -0.04 -3.55 16.36
C ARG A 251 0.05 -4.96 15.76
N LEU A 252 -1.08 -5.67 15.66
CA LEU A 252 -1.13 -7.06 15.18
C LEU A 252 -1.36 -7.19 13.67
N TRP A 253 -1.67 -6.08 12.97
CA TRP A 253 -2.38 -6.13 11.69
C TRP A 253 -1.67 -5.38 10.55
N LEU A 254 -0.66 -4.56 10.86
CA LEU A 254 0.15 -3.84 9.87
C LEU A 254 1.42 -4.62 9.52
N ASP A 255 1.69 -4.83 8.23
CA ASP A 255 3.00 -5.28 7.74
C ASP A 255 4.13 -4.47 8.41
N PRO A 256 5.16 -5.09 9.01
CA PRO A 256 6.23 -4.39 9.71
C PRO A 256 6.96 -3.33 8.87
N GLN A 257 7.06 -3.48 7.53
CA GLN A 257 7.70 -2.48 6.68
C GLN A 257 6.77 -1.33 6.35
N MET A 258 5.52 -1.61 6.00
CA MET A 258 4.49 -0.58 5.84
C MET A 258 4.34 0.21 7.13
N ARG A 259 4.35 -0.48 8.27
CA ARG A 259 4.34 0.11 9.61
C ARG A 259 5.49 1.12 9.75
N ASN A 260 6.72 0.72 9.47
CA ASN A 260 7.87 1.62 9.57
C ASN A 260 7.88 2.72 8.49
N ALA A 261 7.35 2.46 7.29
CA ALA A 261 7.21 3.46 6.24
C ALA A 261 6.16 4.50 6.62
N VAL A 262 4.93 4.07 6.94
CA VAL A 262 3.84 4.93 7.42
C VAL A 262 4.24 5.70 8.67
N TYR A 263 4.92 5.08 9.64
CA TYR A 263 5.37 5.77 10.85
C TYR A 263 6.57 6.69 10.62
N GLY A 264 7.53 6.28 9.79
CA GLY A 264 8.65 7.15 9.41
C GLY A 264 8.19 8.37 8.60
N TYR A 265 7.12 8.23 7.81
CA TYR A 265 6.72 9.23 6.81
C TYR A 265 5.49 10.06 7.15
N LEU A 266 4.53 9.56 7.95
CA LEU A 266 3.32 10.29 8.33
C LEU A 266 3.34 10.86 9.75
N ALA A 267 4.24 10.41 10.63
CA ALA A 267 4.28 10.87 12.02
C ALA A 267 4.74 12.33 12.18
N GLU A 268 5.50 12.85 11.20
CA GLU A 268 5.98 14.23 11.20
C GLU A 268 5.76 14.87 9.82
N GLU A 269 5.28 16.12 9.80
CA GLU A 269 4.86 16.84 8.59
C GLU A 269 6.02 17.01 7.58
N ASN A 270 7.26 17.12 8.07
CA ASN A 270 8.47 17.19 7.23
C ASN A 270 8.81 15.84 6.55
N ASN A 271 8.33 14.72 7.09
CA ASN A 271 8.72 13.40 6.60
C ASN A 271 7.95 12.97 5.34
N GLN A 272 6.84 13.64 5.01
CA GLN A 272 6.09 13.35 3.78
C GLN A 272 6.89 13.70 2.52
N SER A 273 7.62 14.82 2.53
CA SER A 273 8.47 15.23 1.41
C SER A 273 9.66 14.29 1.23
N ILE A 274 10.26 13.86 2.35
CA ILE A 274 11.33 12.86 2.39
C ILE A 274 10.81 11.52 1.85
N ALA A 275 9.61 11.09 2.25
CA ALA A 275 8.97 9.85 1.78
C ALA A 275 8.77 9.84 0.27
N ALA A 276 8.20 10.93 -0.25
CA ALA A 276 7.96 11.09 -1.68
C ALA A 276 9.29 11.02 -2.45
N TYR A 277 10.32 11.70 -1.95
CA TYR A 277 11.65 11.68 -2.55
C TYR A 277 12.30 10.28 -2.47
N MET A 278 12.15 9.57 -1.36
CA MET A 278 12.61 8.18 -1.22
C MET A 278 11.93 7.25 -2.25
N ARG A 279 10.60 7.33 -2.37
CA ARG A 279 9.82 6.50 -3.31
C ARG A 279 10.08 6.84 -4.77
N GLN A 280 10.23 8.12 -5.12
CA GLN A 280 10.33 8.56 -6.52
C GLN A 280 11.77 8.58 -7.05
N VAL A 281 12.77 8.83 -6.18
CA VAL A 281 14.15 9.06 -6.60
C VAL A 281 15.09 7.99 -6.04
N VAL A 282 15.15 7.84 -4.71
CA VAL A 282 16.18 7.01 -4.06
C VAL A 282 15.95 5.52 -4.33
N MET A 283 14.76 4.99 -4.06
CA MET A 283 14.46 3.56 -4.21
C MET A 283 14.55 3.09 -5.67
N PRO A 284 13.97 3.79 -6.68
CA PRO A 284 14.14 3.39 -8.07
C PRO A 284 15.58 3.47 -8.56
N GLY A 285 16.37 4.44 -8.07
CA GLY A 285 17.78 4.55 -8.44
C GLY A 285 18.62 3.41 -7.84
N MET A 286 18.40 3.08 -6.56
CA MET A 286 19.08 1.96 -5.91
C MET A 286 18.70 0.63 -6.55
N ALA A 287 17.42 0.44 -6.86
CA ALA A 287 16.91 -0.73 -7.57
C ALA A 287 17.66 -0.99 -8.89
N ARG A 288 17.91 0.07 -9.68
CA ARG A 288 18.69 -0.02 -10.92
C ARG A 288 20.16 -0.39 -10.69
N LEU A 289 20.81 0.17 -9.67
CA LEU A 289 22.20 -0.19 -9.33
C LEU A 289 22.34 -1.64 -8.90
N MET A 290 21.31 -2.16 -8.25
CA MET A 290 21.29 -3.51 -7.69
C MET A 290 20.73 -4.56 -8.65
N ASN A 291 20.29 -4.16 -9.85
CA ASN A 291 19.57 -5.03 -10.81
C ASN A 291 18.39 -5.77 -10.15
N ARG A 292 17.64 -5.06 -9.31
CA ARG A 292 16.50 -5.57 -8.55
C ARG A 292 15.28 -4.69 -8.78
N PRO A 293 14.05 -5.20 -8.58
CA PRO A 293 12.88 -4.34 -8.57
C PRO A 293 12.93 -3.37 -7.37
N ALA A 294 12.40 -2.16 -7.53
CA ALA A 294 12.22 -1.27 -6.39
C ALA A 294 11.13 -1.80 -5.46
N TYR A 295 11.23 -1.53 -4.17
CA TYR A 295 10.19 -1.88 -3.21
C TYR A 295 8.88 -1.20 -3.60
N ASP A 296 7.85 -2.02 -3.82
CA ASP A 296 6.51 -1.54 -4.11
C ASP A 296 5.71 -1.48 -2.81
N PHE A 297 5.49 -0.26 -2.32
CA PHE A 297 4.71 0.00 -1.11
C PHE A 297 3.25 -0.44 -1.22
N ALA A 298 2.72 -0.65 -2.45
CA ALA A 298 1.39 -1.20 -2.64
C ALA A 298 1.35 -2.73 -2.53
N LYS A 299 2.52 -3.40 -2.41
CA LYS A 299 2.63 -4.86 -2.34
C LYS A 299 3.05 -5.33 -0.95
N SER A 300 2.72 -6.58 -0.64
CA SER A 300 3.11 -7.19 0.63
C SER A 300 4.63 -7.30 0.81
N TYR A 301 5.09 -7.41 2.07
CA TYR A 301 6.47 -7.77 2.35
C TYR A 301 6.84 -9.10 1.70
N GLY A 302 5.97 -10.11 1.77
CA GLY A 302 6.19 -11.41 1.10
C GLY A 302 6.40 -11.28 -0.41
N TYR A 303 5.59 -10.46 -1.09
CA TYR A 303 5.74 -10.18 -2.52
C TYR A 303 7.08 -9.51 -2.83
N ASN A 304 7.41 -8.42 -2.12
CA ASN A 304 8.65 -7.69 -2.32
C ASN A 304 9.88 -8.55 -2.02
N ARG A 305 9.86 -9.29 -0.90
CA ARG A 305 10.90 -10.24 -0.50
C ARG A 305 11.10 -11.33 -1.54
N SER A 306 10.03 -11.93 -2.07
CA SER A 306 10.12 -12.99 -3.07
C SER A 306 10.86 -12.58 -4.35
N ARG A 307 10.94 -11.27 -4.62
CA ARG A 307 11.59 -10.69 -5.79
C ARG A 307 12.92 -10.01 -5.48
N ALA A 308 13.42 -10.18 -4.25
CA ALA A 308 14.57 -9.44 -3.73
C ALA A 308 14.44 -7.92 -3.95
N ALA A 309 13.23 -7.35 -3.79
CA ALA A 309 13.00 -5.95 -4.09
C ALA A 309 13.80 -5.03 -3.14
N VAL A 310 14.37 -3.96 -3.68
CA VAL A 310 15.19 -3.00 -2.93
C VAL A 310 14.30 -2.04 -2.13
N GLY A 311 14.33 -2.20 -0.82
CA GLY A 311 13.83 -1.22 0.16
C GLY A 311 14.93 -0.87 1.16
N CYS A 312 14.69 0.13 2.02
CA CYS A 312 15.67 0.60 3.01
C CYS A 312 16.22 -0.51 3.92
N TYR A 313 15.45 -1.58 4.14
CA TYR A 313 15.85 -2.73 4.97
C TYR A 313 16.33 -3.94 4.16
N HIS A 314 16.41 -3.83 2.83
CA HIS A 314 16.72 -4.94 1.92
C HIS A 314 17.96 -4.69 1.05
N CYS A 315 18.71 -3.61 1.31
CA CYS A 315 19.97 -3.34 0.61
C CYS A 315 21.02 -4.44 0.85
N HIS A 316 20.92 -5.15 1.98
CA HIS A 316 21.80 -6.24 2.40
C HIS A 316 20.91 -7.33 2.96
N LEU A 317 21.22 -8.58 2.63
CA LEU A 317 20.45 -9.76 3.04
C LEU A 317 19.95 -9.66 4.49
N VAL A 318 18.64 -9.86 4.67
CA VAL A 318 18.09 -10.32 5.95
C VAL A 318 18.41 -11.81 6.00
N GLU A 319 19.32 -12.21 6.90
CA GLU A 319 19.42 -13.63 7.30
C GLU A 319 18.15 -14.03 8.07
#